data_AF-A0A9W8LPJ4-F1
#
_entry.id   AF-A0A9W8LPJ4-F1
#
_cell.length_a   1.000
_cell.length_b   1.000
_cell.length_c   1.000
_cell.angle_alpha   90.00
_cell.angle_beta   90.00
_cell.angle_gamma   90.00
#
_symmetry.space_group_name_H-M   'P 1'
#
loop_
_entity.id
_entity.type
_entity.pdbx_description
1 polymer ?
#
loop_
_entity_poly.entity_id
_entity_poly.type
_entity_poly.pdbx_seq_one_letter_code
_entity_poly.pdbx_strand_id
1 'polypeptide(L)'
;MGWGKTASDSDTLPTTLMSVEVEVGSQSKCQEALPTYKSANGPEICSDNSLTPGKDSCQGDSGSPAVVTDSGEAKLVGLTSSGVDLSNPGAVDCATKNGLAFYTHVAYYLDFIEQVSGQSKDTFTSGSGRGDSSSNEDGGEDNTSAASGMSPRLAAAAAAALAAAGSLLVL
;
A
#
# COMPACT_ATOMS: atom_id res chain seq x y z
N MET A 1 9.09 2.20 5.08
CA MET A 1 10.50 2.06 5.53
C MET A 1 11.38 2.97 4.71
N GLY A 2 12.32 3.68 5.33
CA GLY A 2 12.80 4.93 4.74
C GLY A 2 13.62 5.79 5.68
N TRP A 3 13.97 6.97 5.18
CA TRP A 3 14.88 7.93 5.81
C TRP A 3 14.26 9.33 5.91
N GLY A 4 12.93 9.41 5.86
CA GLY A 4 12.21 10.65 6.08
C GLY A 4 12.37 11.16 7.51
N LYS A 5 11.78 12.32 7.76
CA LYS A 5 11.82 12.96 9.06
C LYS A 5 11.21 12.05 10.13
N THR A 6 11.83 12.00 11.31
CA THR A 6 11.28 11.28 12.47
C THR A 6 10.33 12.14 13.31
N ALA A 7 10.19 13.43 12.99
CA ALA A 7 9.27 14.39 13.59
C ALA A 7 9.00 15.53 12.60
N SER A 8 7.79 16.11 12.61
CA SER A 8 7.38 17.16 11.66
C SER A 8 8.36 18.34 11.60
N ASP A 9 8.85 18.76 12.77
CA ASP A 9 9.75 19.90 12.98
C ASP A 9 11.24 19.51 12.93
N SER A 10 11.57 18.26 12.62
CA SER A 10 12.97 17.85 12.50
C SER A 10 13.64 18.52 11.32
N ASP A 11 14.80 19.15 11.57
CA ASP A 11 15.70 19.70 10.56
C ASP A 11 16.74 18.68 10.07
N THR A 12 16.80 17.51 10.71
CA THR A 12 17.74 16.44 10.38
C THR A 12 17.01 15.19 9.90
N LEU A 13 17.65 14.46 8.98
CA LEU A 13 17.21 13.14 8.54
C LEU A 13 17.99 12.05 9.27
N PRO A 14 17.37 10.90 9.56
CA PRO A 14 18.06 9.76 10.14
C PRO A 14 19.15 9.26 9.18
N THR A 15 20.26 8.76 9.75
CA THR A 15 21.35 8.15 8.97
C THR A 15 21.17 6.64 8.80
N THR A 16 20.17 6.06 9.45
CA THR A 16 19.81 4.65 9.38
C THR A 16 18.38 4.50 8.87
N LEU A 17 18.10 3.36 8.22
CA LEU A 17 16.76 3.02 7.77
C LEU A 17 15.82 2.90 8.97
N MET A 18 14.66 3.54 8.90
CA MET A 18 13.64 3.54 9.94
C MET A 18 12.43 2.68 9.51
N SER A 19 11.74 2.08 10.48
CA SER A 19 10.54 1.29 10.27
C SER A 19 9.58 1.33 11.47
N VAL A 20 8.28 1.44 11.24
CA VAL A 20 7.23 1.46 12.27
C VAL A 20 6.01 0.72 11.76
N GLU A 21 5.30 0.08 12.68
CA GLU A 21 4.04 -0.57 12.38
C GLU A 21 2.86 0.37 12.62
N VAL A 22 2.02 0.55 11.59
CA VAL A 22 0.79 1.36 11.62
C VAL A 22 -0.44 0.49 11.33
N GLU A 23 -1.59 0.83 11.90
CA GLU A 23 -2.83 0.08 11.68
C GLU A 23 -3.68 0.67 10.55
N VAL A 24 -4.35 -0.20 9.79
CA VAL A 24 -5.24 0.19 8.70
C VAL A 24 -6.51 0.83 9.27
N GLY A 25 -6.87 2.00 8.74
CA GLY A 25 -8.02 2.77 9.18
C GLY A 25 -9.36 2.17 8.71
N SER A 26 -10.45 2.55 9.38
CA SER A 26 -11.79 2.21 8.91
C SER A 26 -12.12 2.97 7.63
N GLN A 27 -12.87 2.32 6.73
CA GLN A 27 -13.28 2.94 5.46
C GLN A 27 -13.98 4.29 5.67
N SER A 28 -14.86 4.40 6.67
CA SER A 28 -15.59 5.64 6.96
C SER A 28 -14.65 6.79 7.34
N LYS A 29 -13.60 6.52 8.13
CA LYS A 29 -12.67 7.56 8.56
C LYS A 29 -11.74 7.99 7.41
N CYS A 30 -11.31 7.04 6.59
CA CYS A 30 -10.53 7.34 5.39
C CYS A 30 -11.34 8.16 4.38
N GLN A 31 -12.65 7.93 4.28
CA GLN A 31 -13.55 8.74 3.44
C GLN A 31 -13.78 10.15 3.97
N GLU A 32 -13.67 10.36 5.29
CA GLU A 32 -13.72 11.70 5.88
C GLU A 32 -12.52 12.54 5.45
N ALA A 33 -11.32 11.95 5.44
CA ALA A 33 -10.08 12.60 5.00
C ALA A 33 -9.97 12.71 3.47
N LEU A 34 -10.48 11.71 2.74
CA LEU A 34 -10.44 11.64 1.28
C LEU A 34 -11.78 11.14 0.75
N PRO A 35 -12.71 12.04 0.35
CA PRO A 35 -14.06 11.64 -0.10
C PRO A 35 -14.09 10.70 -1.31
N THR A 36 -13.02 10.65 -2.10
CA THR A 36 -12.87 9.73 -3.24
C THR A 36 -12.45 8.32 -2.84
N TYR A 37 -12.02 8.11 -1.59
CA TYR A 37 -11.61 6.81 -1.07
C TYR A 37 -12.75 5.79 -1.20
N LYS A 38 -12.46 4.65 -1.81
CA LYS A 38 -13.47 3.62 -2.12
C LYS A 38 -13.54 2.58 -1.03
N SER A 39 -12.43 1.88 -0.81
CA SER A 39 -12.23 0.82 0.19
C SER A 39 -10.76 0.44 0.18
N ALA A 40 -10.36 -0.45 1.08
CA ALA A 40 -9.00 -1.04 1.06
C ALA A 40 -8.69 -1.85 -0.22
N ASN A 41 -9.71 -2.16 -1.04
CA ASN A 41 -9.55 -2.80 -2.35
C ASN A 41 -9.49 -1.78 -3.50
N GLY A 42 -9.57 -0.49 -3.18
CA GLY A 42 -9.46 0.61 -4.13
C GLY A 42 -8.02 0.93 -4.51
N PRO A 43 -7.77 2.10 -5.14
CA PRO A 43 -6.44 2.53 -5.55
C PRO A 43 -5.52 2.91 -4.38
N GLU A 44 -6.07 3.03 -3.18
CA GLU A 44 -5.37 3.53 -2.00
C GLU A 44 -5.64 2.65 -0.79
N ILE A 45 -4.63 2.49 0.05
CA ILE A 45 -4.71 1.97 1.42
C ILE A 45 -4.59 3.17 2.35
N CYS A 46 -5.27 3.12 3.50
CA CYS A 46 -5.27 4.19 4.48
C CYS A 46 -4.96 3.66 5.88
N SER A 47 -4.03 4.30 6.59
CA SER A 47 -3.75 4.03 8.00
C SER A 47 -4.32 5.12 8.91
N ASP A 48 -4.60 4.76 10.17
CA ASP A 48 -5.17 5.66 11.17
C ASP A 48 -4.24 5.84 12.37
N ASN A 49 -3.69 7.06 12.51
CA ASN A 49 -2.73 7.38 13.56
C ASN A 49 -3.34 7.28 14.97
N SER A 50 -4.67 7.34 15.12
CA SER A 50 -5.33 7.15 16.41
C SER A 50 -5.26 5.71 16.94
N LEU A 51 -5.09 4.75 16.03
CA LEU A 51 -4.89 3.34 16.36
C LEU A 51 -3.42 3.04 16.72
N THR A 52 -2.50 3.84 16.19
CA THR A 52 -1.05 3.70 16.41
C THR A 52 -0.40 5.04 16.79
N PRO A 53 -0.66 5.57 18.01
CA PRO A 53 -0.26 6.92 18.39
C PRO A 53 1.26 7.15 18.27
N GLY A 54 1.64 8.28 17.68
CA GLY A 54 3.04 8.69 17.51
C GLY A 54 3.79 7.93 16.40
N LYS A 55 3.10 7.11 15.60
CA LYS A 55 3.69 6.40 14.47
C LYS A 55 3.02 6.85 13.17
N ASP A 56 3.83 7.18 12.19
CA ASP A 56 3.39 7.57 10.86
C ASP A 56 4.61 7.57 9.91
N SER A 57 4.35 7.62 8.60
CA SER A 57 5.36 8.06 7.64
C SER A 57 5.43 9.59 7.63
N CYS A 58 6.53 10.18 7.16
CA CYS A 58 6.68 11.63 7.19
C CYS A 58 7.37 12.20 5.96
N GLN A 59 7.68 13.50 5.97
CA GLN A 59 8.33 14.14 4.83
C GLN A 59 9.66 13.46 4.50
N GLY A 60 9.83 13.11 3.22
CA GLY A 60 10.96 12.33 2.73
C GLY A 60 10.68 10.84 2.53
N ASP A 61 9.56 10.33 3.04
CA ASP A 61 9.16 8.92 2.86
C ASP A 61 8.28 8.70 1.61
N SER A 62 7.97 9.73 0.82
CA SER A 62 7.15 9.56 -0.39
C SER A 62 7.74 8.52 -1.36
N GLY A 63 6.93 7.55 -1.76
CA GLY A 63 7.31 6.40 -2.58
C GLY A 63 7.94 5.23 -1.82
N SER A 64 8.13 5.36 -0.50
CA SER A 64 8.69 4.29 0.33
C SER A 64 7.75 3.07 0.38
N PRO A 65 8.29 1.85 0.53
CA PRO A 65 7.48 0.64 0.59
C PRO A 65 6.68 0.58 1.91
N ALA A 66 5.39 0.27 1.78
CA ALA A 66 4.53 -0.22 2.84
C ALA A 66 4.33 -1.73 2.63
N VAL A 67 4.71 -2.52 3.63
CA VAL A 67 4.72 -3.99 3.52
C VAL A 67 3.85 -4.64 4.60
N VAL A 68 3.30 -5.81 4.29
CA VAL A 68 2.71 -6.73 5.28
C VAL A 68 3.56 -7.98 5.36
N THR A 69 3.60 -8.60 6.54
CA THR A 69 4.16 -9.95 6.66
C THR A 69 3.02 -10.95 6.55
N ASP A 70 3.03 -11.77 5.51
CA ASP A 70 2.06 -12.85 5.31
C ASP A 70 2.81 -14.17 5.17
N SER A 71 2.47 -15.13 6.04
CA SER A 71 3.08 -16.46 6.05
C SER A 71 4.61 -16.45 6.15
N GLY A 72 5.16 -15.43 6.83
CA GLY A 72 6.61 -15.24 7.00
C GLY A 72 7.32 -14.52 5.84
N GLU A 73 6.59 -14.15 4.78
CA GLU A 73 7.11 -13.38 3.65
C GLU A 73 6.65 -11.92 3.72
N ALA A 74 7.58 -10.98 3.50
CA ALA A 74 7.26 -9.58 3.35
C ALA A 74 6.66 -9.34 1.95
N LYS A 75 5.44 -8.82 1.90
CA LYS A 75 4.73 -8.48 0.66
C LYS A 75 4.57 -6.98 0.56
N LEU A 76 5.00 -6.42 -0.58
CA LEU A 76 4.76 -5.03 -0.92
C LEU A 76 3.27 -4.83 -1.24
N VAL A 77 2.59 -4.03 -0.42
CA VAL A 77 1.15 -3.75 -0.60
C VAL A 77 0.89 -2.29 -0.94
N GLY A 78 1.77 -1.38 -0.53
CA GLY A 78 1.57 0.04 -0.70
C GLY A 78 2.86 0.81 -1.00
N LEU A 79 2.68 2.01 -1.55
CA LEU A 79 3.73 3.03 -1.64
C LEU A 79 3.26 4.28 -0.88
N THR A 80 4.06 4.78 0.05
CA THR A 80 3.73 5.99 0.82
C THR A 80 3.46 7.17 -0.11
N SER A 81 2.31 7.82 0.04
CA SER A 81 1.87 8.87 -0.88
C SER A 81 1.64 10.20 -0.18
N SER A 82 0.65 10.27 0.72
CA SER A 82 0.20 11.52 1.33
C SER A 82 -0.36 11.30 2.73
N GLY A 83 -0.52 12.38 3.49
CA GLY A 83 -1.19 12.36 4.79
C GLY A 83 -2.13 13.56 4.96
N VAL A 84 -3.11 13.42 5.85
CA VAL A 84 -4.11 14.44 6.17
C VAL A 84 -4.35 14.44 7.68
N ASP A 85 -4.30 15.60 8.33
CA ASP A 85 -4.83 15.79 9.68
C ASP A 85 -6.24 16.36 9.62
N LEU A 86 -7.23 15.59 10.07
CA LEU A 86 -8.63 16.03 10.14
C LEU A 86 -8.85 17.20 11.10
N SER A 87 -7.96 17.39 12.08
CA SER A 87 -8.03 18.50 13.05
C SER A 87 -7.47 19.80 12.50
N ASN A 88 -6.56 19.71 11.52
CA ASN A 88 -5.89 20.86 10.93
C ASN A 88 -5.65 20.65 9.42
N PRO A 89 -6.71 20.75 8.60
CA PRO A 89 -6.59 20.52 7.16
C PRO A 89 -5.57 21.44 6.51
N GLY A 90 -4.62 20.87 5.77
CA GLY A 90 -3.52 21.60 5.12
C GLY A 90 -2.24 21.69 5.95
N ALA A 91 -2.25 21.23 7.20
CA ALA A 91 -1.02 20.99 7.94
C ALA A 91 -0.23 19.83 7.32
N VAL A 92 1.10 19.92 7.44
CA VAL A 92 2.03 18.87 7.00
C VAL A 92 2.56 18.05 8.18
N ASP A 93 1.90 18.13 9.33
CA ASP A 93 2.31 17.41 10.53
C ASP A 93 2.09 15.91 10.38
N CYS A 94 3.10 15.13 10.75
CA CYS A 94 3.07 13.68 10.77
C CYS A 94 2.64 13.16 12.14
N ALA A 95 2.09 11.95 12.20
CA ALA A 95 1.75 11.27 13.47
C ALA A 95 0.81 12.05 14.39
N THR A 96 -0.02 12.95 13.83
CA THR A 96 -1.04 13.67 14.60
C THR A 96 -2.15 12.74 15.05
N LYS A 97 -2.81 13.06 16.17
CA LYS A 97 -3.83 12.18 16.78
C LYS A 97 -4.99 11.82 15.84
N ASN A 98 -5.39 12.74 14.97
CA ASN A 98 -6.44 12.51 13.97
C ASN A 98 -5.87 12.50 12.54
N GLY A 99 -4.59 12.16 12.42
CA GLY A 99 -3.91 12.00 11.15
C GLY A 99 -4.27 10.67 10.48
N LEU A 100 -4.40 10.73 9.16
CA LEU A 100 -4.55 9.58 8.28
C LEU A 100 -3.43 9.63 7.25
N ALA A 101 -2.79 8.50 6.98
CA ALA A 101 -1.81 8.38 5.89
C ALA A 101 -2.33 7.45 4.81
N PHE A 102 -2.03 7.80 3.56
CA PHE A 102 -2.50 7.13 2.36
C PHE A 102 -1.31 6.56 1.58
N TYR A 103 -1.50 5.33 1.11
CA TYR A 103 -0.52 4.57 0.34
C TYR A 103 -1.15 4.14 -0.98
N THR A 104 -0.43 4.29 -2.10
CA THR A 104 -0.87 3.74 -3.38
C THR A 104 -0.95 2.23 -3.29
N HIS A 105 -2.12 1.63 -3.52
CA HIS A 105 -2.34 0.19 -3.39
C HIS A 105 -1.73 -0.56 -4.58
N VAL A 106 -0.57 -1.18 -4.39
CA VAL A 106 0.21 -1.80 -5.49
C VAL A 106 -0.59 -2.84 -6.25
N ALA A 107 -1.38 -3.66 -5.55
CA ALA A 107 -2.18 -4.71 -6.19
C ALA A 107 -3.26 -4.16 -7.14
N TYR A 108 -3.78 -2.96 -6.87
CA TYR A 108 -4.73 -2.28 -7.75
C TYR A 108 -4.11 -1.93 -9.11
N TYR A 109 -2.80 -1.72 -9.16
CA TYR A 109 -2.07 -1.30 -10.36
C TYR A 109 -1.30 -2.44 -11.05
N LEU A 110 -1.58 -3.71 -10.72
CA LEU A 110 -0.85 -4.84 -11.32
C LEU A 110 -1.05 -4.96 -12.83
N ASP A 111 -2.20 -4.56 -13.38
CA ASP A 111 -2.41 -4.48 -14.85
C ASP A 111 -1.37 -3.57 -15.51
N PHE A 112 -1.20 -2.38 -14.94
CA PHE A 112 -0.21 -1.41 -15.42
C PHE A 112 1.22 -1.94 -15.25
N ILE A 113 1.54 -2.52 -14.09
CA ILE A 113 2.88 -3.05 -13.79
C ILE A 113 3.25 -4.18 -14.76
N GLU A 114 2.33 -5.12 -15.02
CA GLU A 114 2.53 -6.19 -16.01
C GLU A 114 2.78 -5.60 -17.40
N GLN A 115 1.93 -4.65 -17.83
CA GLN A 115 2.06 -4.01 -19.13
C GLN A 115 3.42 -3.34 -19.34
N VAL A 116 3.94 -2.62 -18.33
CA VAL A 116 5.20 -1.87 -18.46
C VAL A 116 6.44 -2.73 -18.20
N SER A 117 6.35 -3.73 -17.32
CA SER A 117 7.50 -4.57 -16.95
C SER A 117 7.67 -5.81 -17.83
N GLY A 118 6.60 -6.23 -18.52
CA GLY A 118 6.54 -7.51 -19.23
C GLY A 118 6.53 -8.74 -18.31
N GLN A 119 6.37 -8.56 -16.99
CA GLN A 119 6.26 -9.65 -16.01
C GLN A 119 4.79 -9.98 -15.76
N SER A 120 4.46 -11.28 -15.76
CA SER A 120 3.11 -11.72 -15.41
C SER A 120 2.74 -11.28 -13.99
N LYS A 121 1.47 -10.89 -13.80
CA LYS A 121 0.94 -10.61 -12.46
C LYS A 121 1.15 -11.74 -11.47
N ASP A 122 1.15 -12.98 -11.96
CA ASP A 122 1.34 -14.18 -11.14
C ASP A 122 2.71 -14.19 -10.47
N THR A 123 3.72 -13.54 -11.06
CA THR A 123 5.05 -13.36 -10.45
C THR A 123 4.99 -12.51 -9.18
N PHE A 124 4.03 -11.59 -9.08
CA PHE A 124 3.88 -10.68 -7.94
C PHE A 124 2.89 -11.18 -6.88
N THR A 125 2.05 -12.16 -7.22
CA THR A 125 1.00 -12.68 -6.33
C THR A 125 1.24 -14.11 -5.86
N SER A 126 2.03 -14.89 -6.59
CA SER A 126 2.41 -16.23 -6.17
C SER A 126 3.50 -16.13 -5.10
N GLY A 127 3.15 -16.45 -3.85
CA GLY A 127 4.16 -16.66 -2.80
C GLY A 127 5.19 -17.69 -3.28
N SER A 128 6.42 -17.60 -2.80
CA SER A 128 7.56 -18.38 -3.32
C SER A 128 7.41 -19.90 -3.08
N GLY A 129 6.52 -20.56 -3.81
CA GLY A 129 6.43 -22.00 -3.96
C GLY A 129 7.09 -22.41 -5.26
N ARG A 130 8.34 -22.84 -5.18
CA ARG A 130 9.02 -23.53 -6.29
C ARG A 130 8.32 -24.87 -6.58
N GLY A 131 7.96 -25.09 -7.85
CA GLY A 131 7.51 -26.36 -8.45
C GLY A 131 5.99 -26.44 -8.61
N ASP A 132 5.41 -26.59 -9.80
CA ASP A 132 5.84 -27.40 -10.93
C ASP A 132 5.48 -26.75 -12.27
N SER A 133 6.39 -26.87 -13.23
CA SER A 133 6.11 -26.70 -14.65
C SER A 133 5.25 -27.87 -15.13
N SER A 134 4.05 -27.57 -15.65
CA SER A 134 3.50 -28.40 -16.72
C SER A 134 2.72 -27.53 -17.70
N SER A 135 3.15 -27.65 -18.95
CA SER A 135 2.60 -27.08 -20.16
C SER A 135 1.12 -27.42 -20.37
N ASN A 136 0.34 -26.49 -20.91
CA ASN A 136 -0.22 -26.66 -22.26
C ASN A 136 -0.79 -25.33 -22.80
N GLU A 137 -0.60 -25.18 -24.10
CA GLU A 137 -0.98 -24.08 -25.00
C GLU A 137 -2.50 -23.90 -25.09
N ASP A 138 -2.96 -22.66 -25.31
CA ASP A 138 -3.80 -22.37 -26.47
C ASP A 138 -3.70 -20.87 -26.83
N GLY A 139 -3.61 -20.60 -28.13
CA GLY A 139 -3.44 -19.28 -28.70
C GLY A 139 -4.75 -18.50 -28.79
N GLY A 140 -4.64 -17.18 -28.70
CA GLY A 140 -5.74 -16.26 -28.96
C GLY A 140 -5.25 -14.82 -28.83
N GLU A 141 -4.77 -14.26 -29.93
CA GLU A 141 -4.59 -12.81 -30.06
C GLU A 141 -5.97 -12.16 -30.09
N ASP A 142 -6.31 -11.36 -29.08
CA ASP A 142 -7.42 -10.40 -29.16
C ASP A 142 -6.94 -9.01 -28.78
N ASN A 143 -6.62 -8.22 -29.80
CA ASN A 143 -6.50 -6.78 -29.70
C ASN A 143 -7.89 -6.18 -29.49
N THR A 144 -8.29 -5.95 -28.23
CA THR A 144 -9.36 -5.01 -27.92
C THR A 144 -9.03 -4.15 -26.71
N SER A 145 -9.07 -2.84 -26.96
CA SER A 145 -9.03 -1.79 -25.95
C SER A 145 -10.14 -1.98 -24.92
N ALA A 146 -9.77 -2.25 -23.67
CA ALA A 146 -10.67 -2.05 -22.53
C ALA A 146 -9.86 -1.82 -21.26
N ALA A 147 -10.01 -0.63 -20.69
CA ALA A 147 -9.87 -0.47 -19.25
C ALA A 147 -10.90 -1.41 -18.61
N SER A 148 -10.47 -2.52 -18.02
CA SER A 148 -11.37 -3.40 -17.30
C SER A 148 -10.59 -4.08 -16.19
N GLY A 149 -11.10 -3.88 -14.97
CA GLY A 149 -10.38 -4.13 -13.73
C GLY A 149 -9.96 -5.57 -13.47
N MET A 150 -9.18 -5.68 -12.41
CA MET A 150 -8.61 -6.89 -11.84
C MET A 150 -9.57 -8.09 -11.89
N SER A 151 -9.04 -9.26 -12.29
CA SER A 151 -9.72 -10.53 -12.04
C SER A 151 -10.06 -10.65 -10.54
N PRO A 152 -11.32 -10.96 -10.17
CA PRO A 152 -11.79 -10.95 -8.78
C PRO A 152 -10.95 -11.77 -7.81
N ARG A 153 -10.26 -12.80 -8.31
CA ARG A 153 -9.41 -13.70 -7.53
C ARG A 153 -8.10 -13.08 -7.06
N LEU A 154 -7.49 -12.20 -7.87
CA LEU A 154 -6.21 -11.59 -7.52
C LEU A 154 -6.37 -10.35 -6.65
N ALA A 155 -7.44 -9.56 -6.88
CA ALA A 155 -7.85 -8.53 -5.93
C ALA A 155 -8.08 -9.14 -4.53
N ALA A 156 -8.66 -10.35 -4.48
CA ALA A 156 -8.89 -11.06 -3.22
C ALA A 156 -7.61 -11.52 -2.51
N ALA A 157 -6.52 -11.85 -3.22
CA ALA A 157 -5.29 -12.35 -2.57
C ALA A 157 -4.47 -11.24 -1.90
N ALA A 158 -4.29 -10.10 -2.57
CA ALA A 158 -3.61 -8.94 -1.98
C ALA A 158 -4.49 -8.25 -0.92
N ALA A 159 -5.80 -8.15 -1.17
CA ALA A 159 -6.75 -7.72 -0.16
C ALA A 159 -6.78 -8.66 1.05
N ALA A 160 -6.64 -9.97 0.84
CA ALA A 160 -6.60 -10.94 1.94
C ALA A 160 -5.35 -10.77 2.80
N ALA A 161 -4.17 -10.51 2.20
CA ALA A 161 -2.96 -10.25 2.99
C ALA A 161 -3.09 -8.98 3.84
N LEU A 162 -3.66 -7.91 3.27
CA LEU A 162 -3.93 -6.67 4.01
C LEU A 162 -5.01 -6.87 5.09
N ALA A 163 -6.10 -7.56 4.76
CA ALA A 163 -7.20 -7.85 5.68
C ALA A 163 -6.81 -8.83 6.81
N ALA A 164 -5.87 -9.74 6.55
CA ALA A 164 -5.36 -10.69 7.53
C ALA A 164 -4.29 -10.06 8.45
N ALA A 165 -3.48 -9.14 7.93
CA ALA A 165 -2.43 -8.49 8.71
C ALA A 165 -2.98 -7.40 9.66
N GLY A 166 -3.97 -6.60 9.22
CA GLY A 166 -4.52 -5.50 10.00
C GLY A 166 -3.56 -4.30 10.22
N SER A 167 -2.26 -4.51 10.03
CA SER A 167 -1.21 -3.50 10.14
C SER A 167 -0.24 -3.54 8.94
N LEU A 168 0.46 -2.42 8.75
CA LEU A 168 1.49 -2.19 7.74
C LEU A 168 2.81 -1.84 8.42
N LEU A 169 3.91 -2.38 7.93
CA LEU A 169 5.24 -1.91 8.27
C LEU A 169 5.66 -0.81 7.29
N VAL A 170 5.75 0.43 7.79
CA VAL A 170 5.97 1.67 7.05
C VAL A 170 7.17 2.45 7.61
N LEU A 171 7.22 3.78 7.42
CA LEU A 171 8.33 4.78 7.51
C LEU A 171 9.00 5.01 6.18
#